data_AF-A0AAD9RNG4-F1
#
_entry.id   AF-A0AAD9RNG4-F1
#
_cell.length_a   1.000
_cell.length_b   1.000
_cell.length_c   1.000
_cell.angle_alpha   90.00
_cell.angle_beta   90.00
_cell.angle_gamma   90.00
#
_symmetry.space_group_name_H-M   'P 1'
#
loop_
_entity.id
_entity.type
_entity.pdbx_description
1 polymer ?
#
loop_
_entity_poly.entity_id
_entity_poly.type
_entity_poly.pdbx_seq_one_letter_code
_entity_poly.pdbx_strand_id
1 'polypeptide(L)' 'MVRHNNQLPDNIPQLQNLIKRDPESYKEEFLQQYQHYKSTVEVFNLAPNKFNKSLDELVIFMTQIY' A
#
# COMPACT_ATOMS: atom_id res chain seq x y z
N MET A 1 14.72 10.41 -19.08
CA MET A 1 15.05 10.27 -17.65
C MET A 1 14.13 9.19 -17.08
N VAL A 2 14.66 7.97 -16.94
CA VAL A 2 13.88 6.82 -16.48
C VAL A 2 13.70 6.97 -14.98
N ARG A 3 12.47 7.25 -14.52
CA ARG A 3 12.13 7.34 -13.10
C ARG A 3 12.21 5.94 -12.47
N HIS A 4 13.42 5.49 -12.18
CA HIS A 4 13.63 4.37 -11.25
C HIS A 4 13.32 4.90 -9.85
N ASN A 5 12.11 4.69 -9.33
CA ASN A 5 11.81 4.72 -7.89
C ASN A 5 10.37 4.24 -7.62
N ASN A 6 9.99 3.10 -8.21
CA ASN A 6 8.75 2.40 -7.88
C ASN A 6 8.91 1.52 -6.61
N GLN A 7 9.91 1.79 -5.76
CA GLN A 7 10.25 0.98 -4.57
C GLN A 7 9.63 1.51 -3.27
N LEU A 8 9.08 2.73 -3.27
CA LEU A 8 8.29 3.26 -2.16
C LEU A 8 7.00 2.46 -1.88
N PRO A 9 6.23 2.00 -2.89
CA PRO A 9 5.10 1.10 -2.63
C PRO A 9 5.54 -0.27 -2.10
N ASP A 10 6.76 -0.73 -2.40
CA ASP A 10 7.29 -1.99 -1.85
C ASP A 10 7.70 -1.85 -0.37
N ASN A 11 8.23 -0.67 0.02
CA ASN A 11 8.66 -0.38 1.39
C ASN A 11 7.54 0.21 2.26
N ILE A 12 6.48 -0.58 2.47
CA ILE A 12 5.37 -0.31 3.38
C ILE A 12 5.79 0.38 4.72
N PRO A 13 6.75 -0.15 5.50
CA PRO A 13 7.12 0.47 6.79
C PRO A 13 7.76 1.86 6.65
N GLN A 14 8.46 2.13 5.55
CA GLN A 14 9.04 3.44 5.29
C GLN A 14 7.95 4.45 4.95
N LEU A 15 7.01 4.06 4.08
CA LEU A 15 5.87 4.88 3.73
C LEU A 15 5.04 5.25 4.97
N GLN A 16 4.87 4.32 5.92
CA GLN A 16 4.20 4.64 7.18
C GLN A 16 4.89 5.72 7.99
N ASN A 17 6.22 5.63 8.15
CA ASN A 17 6.98 6.64 8.90
C ASN A 17 6.87 8.01 8.24
N LEU A 18 6.85 8.04 6.90
CA LEU A 18 6.70 9.26 6.12
C LEU A 18 5.31 9.88 6.27
N ILE A 19 4.24 9.07 6.18
CA ILE A 19 2.86 9.54 6.40
C ILE A 19 2.65 10.01 7.84
N LYS A 20 3.20 9.29 8.83
CA LYS A 20 3.14 9.70 10.25
C LYS A 20 3.87 11.02 10.50
N ARG A 21 4.91 11.32 9.72
CA ARG A 21 5.69 12.55 9.84
C ARG A 21 5.05 13.73 9.10
N ASP A 22 4.55 13.49 7.88
CA ASP A 22 3.95 14.53 7.02
C ASP A 22 2.82 13.95 6.14
N PRO A 23 1.59 13.81 6.66
CA PRO A 23 0.53 13.12 5.94
C PRO A 23 0.09 13.85 4.66
N GLU A 24 0.28 15.17 4.59
CA GLU A 24 -0.12 15.98 3.44
C GLU A 24 0.79 15.75 2.23
N SER A 25 2.11 15.68 2.45
CA SER A 25 3.08 15.41 1.37
C SER A 25 3.02 13.98 0.83
N TYR A 26 2.61 13.00 1.64
CA TYR A 26 2.58 11.57 1.25
C TYR A 26 1.18 11.06 0.90
N LYS A 27 0.21 11.96 0.73
CA LYS A 27 -1.18 11.61 0.37
C LYS A 27 -1.29 10.84 -0.94
N GLU A 28 -0.50 11.20 -1.96
CA GLU A 28 -0.51 10.51 -3.26
C GLU A 28 0.00 9.07 -3.15
N GLU A 29 1.08 8.85 -2.39
CA GLU A 29 1.63 7.51 -2.16
C GLU A 29 0.69 6.63 -1.33
N PHE A 30 0.04 7.22 -0.32
CA PHE A 30 -1.04 6.54 0.40
C PHE A 30 -2.18 6.14 -0.54
N LEU A 31 -2.60 7.03 -1.44
CA LEU A 31 -3.68 6.76 -2.39
C LEU A 31 -3.30 5.65 -3.38
N GLN A 32 -2.03 5.59 -3.81
CA GLN A 32 -1.51 4.49 -4.63
C GLN A 32 -1.63 3.15 -3.88
N GLN A 33 -1.20 3.08 -2.61
CA GLN A 33 -1.34 1.84 -1.84
C GLN A 33 -2.79 1.50 -1.49
N TYR A 34 -3.65 2.50 -1.33
CA TYR A 34 -5.08 2.29 -1.17
C TYR A 34 -5.72 1.69 -2.44
N GLN A 35 -5.34 2.18 -3.63
CA GLN A 35 -5.79 1.59 -4.89
C GLN A 35 -5.26 0.17 -5.08
N HIS A 36 -3.98 -0.06 -4.76
CA HIS A 36 -3.39 -1.40 -4.82
C HIS A 36 -4.10 -2.38 -3.88
N TYR A 37 -4.38 -1.96 -2.65
CA TYR A 37 -5.20 -2.70 -1.69
C TYR A 37 -6.57 -3.02 -2.28
N LYS A 38 -7.28 -2.02 -2.80
CA LYS A 38 -8.62 -2.20 -3.38
C LYS A 38 -8.61 -3.20 -4.54
N SER A 39 -7.68 -3.07 -5.48
CA SER A 39 -7.54 -4.02 -6.60
C SER A 39 -7.19 -5.43 -6.10
N THR A 40 -6.34 -5.55 -5.09
CA THR A 40 -5.97 -6.85 -4.50
C THR A 40 -7.18 -7.49 -3.82
N VAL A 41 -7.99 -6.71 -3.10
CA VAL A 41 -9.25 -7.16 -2.48
C VAL A 41 -10.28 -7.56 -3.53
N GLU A 42 -10.43 -6.82 -4.62
CA GLU A 42 -11.35 -7.18 -5.70
C GLU A 42 -10.92 -8.50 -6.38
N VAL A 43 -9.64 -8.66 -6.68
CA VAL A 43 -9.09 -9.92 -7.21
C VAL A 43 -9.27 -11.07 -6.20
N PHE A 44 -9.07 -10.82 -4.91
CA PHE A 44 -9.29 -11.82 -3.87
C PHE A 44 -10.77 -12.21 -3.73
N ASN A 45 -11.70 -11.25 -3.84
CA ASN A 45 -13.14 -11.55 -3.86
C ASN A 45 -13.53 -12.41 -5.07
N LEU A 46 -12.88 -12.20 -6.22
CA LEU A 46 -13.09 -13.03 -7.41
C LEU A 46 -12.48 -14.43 -7.28
N ALA A 47 -11.39 -14.58 -6.52
CA ALA A 47 -10.69 -15.84 -6.32
C ALA A 47 -10.16 -15.99 -4.87
N PRO A 48 -11.02 -16.30 -3.89
CA PRO A 48 -10.66 -16.32 -2.47
C PRO A 48 -9.71 -17.47 -2.10
N ASN A 49 -9.45 -18.39 -3.03
CA ASN A 49 -8.63 -19.58 -2.80
C ASN A 49 -7.11 -19.33 -2.98
N LYS A 50 -6.69 -18.07 -3.19
CA LYS A 50 -5.27 -17.70 -3.26
C LYS A 50 -4.90 -16.77 -2.11
N PHE A 51 -4.04 -17.26 -1.23
CA PHE A 51 -3.38 -16.44 -0.22
C PHE A 51 -2.54 -15.37 -0.91
N ASN A 52 -2.86 -14.09 -0.66
CA ASN A 52 -2.11 -12.96 -1.16
C ASN A 52 -1.32 -12.33 -0.03
N LYS A 53 -0.02 -12.62 0.04
CA LYS A 53 0.88 -12.03 1.04
C LYS A 53 0.89 -10.50 0.97
N SER A 54 0.80 -9.92 -0.23
CA SER A 54 0.69 -8.47 -0.43
C SER A 54 -0.58 -7.88 0.21
N LEU A 55 -1.69 -8.64 0.25
CA LEU A 55 -2.91 -8.17 0.90
C LEU A 55 -2.70 -8.03 2.42
N ASP A 56 -2.05 -9.02 3.04
CA ASP A 56 -1.75 -9.01 4.47
C ASP A 56 -0.90 -7.79 4.86
N GLU A 57 0.16 -7.52 4.09
CA GLU A 57 1.04 -6.36 4.32
C GLU A 57 0.30 -5.01 4.13
N LEU A 58 -0.61 -4.93 3.16
CA LEU A 58 -1.45 -3.74 2.94
C LEU A 58 -2.50 -3.55 4.04
N VAL A 59 -3.08 -4.63 4.57
CA VAL A 59 -4.04 -4.57 5.70
C VAL A 59 -3.33 -4.10 6.96
N ILE A 60 -2.14 -4.61 7.24
CA ILE A 60 -1.30 -4.17 8.37
C ILE A 60 -0.96 -2.69 8.23
N PHE A 61 -0.62 -2.24 7.02
CA PHE A 61 -0.37 -0.83 6.73
C PHE A 61 -1.56 0.07 7.05
N MET A 62 -2.75 -0.26 6.54
CA MET A 62 -3.97 0.52 6.79
C MET A 62 -4.31 0.59 8.28
N THR A 63 -4.08 -0.50 9.01
CA THR A 63 -4.36 -0.60 10.44
C THR A 63 -3.41 0.24 11.30
N GLN A 64 -2.19 0.51 10.83
CA GLN A 64 -1.19 1.29 11.59
C GLN A 64 -1.24 2.80 11.35
N ILE A 65 -2.02 3.24 10.35
CA ILE A 65 -2.22 4.65 9.99
C ILE A 65 -3.51 5.22 10.59
N TYR A 66 -4.50 4.37 10.91
CA TYR A 66 -5.73 4.70 11.65
C TYR A 66 -5.60 4.42 13.14
#